data_AF-A0A6I6SSX7-F1
#
_entry.id   AF-A0A6I6SSX7-F1
#
_cell.length_a   1.000
_cell.length_b   1.000
_cell.length_c   1.000
_cell.angle_alpha   90.00
_cell.angle_beta   90.00
_cell.angle_gamma   90.00
#
_symmetry.space_group_name_H-M   'P 1'
#
loop_
_entity.id
_entity.type
_entity.pdbx_description
1 polymer ?
#
loop_
_entity_poly.entity_id
_entity_poly.type
_entity_poly.pdbx_seq_one_letter_code
_entity_poly.pdbx_strand_id
1 'polypeptide(L)'
;MIEMFLDDPKFPFFDYYCDADSYIRAQRYWLLLLRSLPQYSEGEWAPVMRPVDVKDDQSSGLVFWIRNAVDKKEIILHTGSFEGFVHQYMVDNGGYTDEEVEQFAKDFNYHPSEAEKRGLTWDEAEKDARLMYEDFLVWVEDAIYFHHDASHPEGGVEVPVERLILTSEISERAEPLATRALELFLQKGPAKERVNRVFSSDPQA
;
A
#
# COMPACT_ATOMS: atom_id res chain seq x y z
N MET A 1 11.53 2.71 21.39
CA MET A 1 10.88 1.44 20.99
C MET A 1 11.13 1.15 19.51
N ILE A 2 10.88 2.09 18.60
CA ILE A 2 11.29 1.98 17.17
C ILE A 2 12.82 1.81 17.02
N GLU A 3 13.60 2.47 17.88
CA GLU A 3 15.07 2.34 17.96
C GLU A 3 15.57 0.89 18.08
N MET A 4 14.74 -0.05 18.57
CA MET A 4 15.14 -1.46 18.68
C MET A 4 15.41 -2.13 17.32
N PHE A 5 14.88 -1.56 16.23
CA PHE A 5 15.11 -2.08 14.89
C PHE A 5 16.44 -1.64 14.30
N LEU A 6 17.07 -0.58 14.83
CA LEU A 6 18.36 -0.10 14.33
C LEU A 6 19.49 -1.12 14.53
N ASP A 7 19.35 -2.01 15.51
CA ASP A 7 20.28 -3.10 15.77
C ASP A 7 19.97 -4.37 14.94
N ASP A 8 18.90 -4.38 14.15
CA ASP A 8 18.54 -5.51 13.31
C ASP A 8 19.39 -5.53 12.02
N PRO A 9 20.06 -6.64 11.68
CA PRO A 9 20.93 -6.71 10.51
C PRO A 9 20.18 -6.59 9.18
N LYS A 10 18.85 -6.78 9.16
CA LYS A 10 18.03 -6.62 7.96
C LYS A 10 17.41 -5.23 7.86
N PHE A 11 17.56 -4.36 8.87
CA PHE A 11 17.03 -3.00 8.81
C PHE A 11 17.64 -2.23 7.62
N PRO A 12 16.85 -1.51 6.80
CA PRO A 12 15.43 -1.14 7.01
C PRO A 12 14.39 -2.04 6.31
N PHE A 13 14.71 -3.32 6.14
CA PHE A 13 13.81 -4.37 5.61
C PHE A 13 13.48 -4.22 4.12
N PHE A 14 14.41 -3.71 3.31
CA PHE A 14 14.22 -3.49 1.87
C PHE A 14 13.85 -4.77 1.08
N ASP A 15 14.26 -5.94 1.58
CA ASP A 15 13.99 -7.25 0.97
C ASP A 15 12.62 -7.84 1.35
N TYR A 16 11.70 -7.03 1.89
CA TYR A 16 10.37 -7.50 2.32
C TYR A 16 9.63 -8.30 1.23
N TYR A 17 9.80 -7.94 -0.04
CA TYR A 17 9.11 -8.55 -1.17
C TYR A 17 9.50 -10.02 -1.40
N CYS A 18 10.70 -10.44 -1.00
CA CYS A 18 11.20 -11.81 -1.19
C CYS A 18 11.53 -12.54 0.13
N ASP A 19 11.56 -11.84 1.26
CA ASP A 19 11.85 -12.41 2.58
C ASP A 19 10.71 -12.14 3.57
N ALA A 20 10.01 -13.20 3.97
CA ALA A 20 8.86 -13.11 4.86
C ALA A 20 9.23 -12.52 6.24
N ASP A 21 10.46 -12.78 6.73
CA ASP A 21 10.92 -12.22 8.00
C ASP A 21 11.07 -10.70 7.91
N SER A 22 11.66 -10.18 6.81
CA SER A 22 11.75 -8.75 6.55
C SER A 22 10.37 -8.12 6.45
N TYR A 23 9.43 -8.79 5.77
CA TYR A 23 8.05 -8.31 5.66
C TYR A 23 7.33 -8.21 7.02
N ILE A 24 7.41 -9.26 7.85
CA ILE A 24 6.84 -9.23 9.22
C ILE A 24 7.49 -8.13 10.08
N ARG A 25 8.79 -7.89 9.91
CA ARG A 25 9.50 -6.82 10.64
C ARG A 25 9.07 -5.44 10.16
N ALA A 26 8.91 -5.23 8.86
CA ALA A 26 8.35 -3.99 8.31
C ALA A 26 6.92 -3.73 8.83
N GLN A 27 6.07 -4.76 8.90
CA GLN A 27 4.73 -4.64 9.51
C GLN A 27 4.80 -4.17 10.97
N ARG A 28 5.69 -4.78 11.76
CA ARG A 28 5.89 -4.39 13.17
C ARG A 28 6.45 -2.98 13.30
N TYR A 29 7.36 -2.60 12.41
CA TYR A 29 7.93 -1.25 12.35
C TYR A 29 6.83 -0.20 12.20
N TRP A 30 6.04 -0.31 11.13
CA TRP A 30 4.98 0.65 10.82
C TRP A 30 3.88 0.67 11.88
N LEU A 31 3.53 -0.49 12.46
CA LEU A 31 2.56 -0.55 13.55
C LEU A 31 3.08 0.14 14.82
N LEU A 32 4.37 -0.02 15.13
CA LEU A 32 4.98 0.66 16.27
C LEU A 32 5.11 2.17 16.05
N LEU A 33 5.43 2.60 14.83
CA LEU A 33 5.39 4.02 14.44
C LEU A 33 3.99 4.59 14.62
N LEU A 34 2.97 3.94 14.07
CA LEU A 34 1.59 4.37 14.20
C LEU A 34 1.15 4.47 15.68
N ARG A 35 1.47 3.45 16.49
CA ARG A 35 1.19 3.44 17.94
C ARG A 35 1.94 4.51 18.73
N SER A 36 3.03 5.04 18.19
CA SER A 36 3.79 6.11 18.85
C SER A 36 3.15 7.50 18.67
N LEU A 37 2.22 7.64 17.72
CA LEU A 37 1.55 8.90 17.44
C LEU A 37 0.49 9.22 18.51
N PRO A 38 0.53 10.40 19.16
CA PRO A 38 -0.42 10.76 20.21
C PRO A 38 -1.90 10.76 19.79
N GLN A 39 -2.16 10.96 18.49
CA GLN A 39 -3.50 10.98 17.91
C GLN A 39 -4.05 9.58 17.63
N TYR A 40 -3.22 8.53 17.69
CA TYR A 40 -3.64 7.16 17.46
C TYR A 40 -4.17 6.51 18.74
N SER A 41 -5.39 5.97 18.68
CA SER A 41 -6.02 5.23 19.77
C SER A 41 -6.37 3.83 19.29
N GLU A 42 -5.61 2.82 19.70
CA GLU A 42 -5.72 1.45 19.16
C GLU A 42 -7.14 0.87 19.24
N GLY A 43 -7.91 1.19 20.29
CA GLY A 43 -9.29 0.73 20.43
C GLY A 43 -10.28 1.30 19.41
N GLU A 44 -9.91 2.37 18.68
CA GLU A 44 -10.75 3.00 17.66
C GLU A 44 -10.50 2.45 16.24
N TRP A 45 -9.42 1.69 16.04
CA TRP A 45 -8.99 1.21 14.73
C TRP A 45 -9.04 -0.32 14.67
N ALA A 46 -9.81 -0.86 13.72
CA ALA A 46 -9.92 -2.29 13.50
C ALA A 46 -9.34 -2.68 12.14
N PRO A 47 -8.72 -3.87 12.00
CA PRO A 47 -8.34 -4.40 10.70
C PRO A 47 -9.55 -4.50 9.76
N VAL A 48 -9.35 -4.18 8.49
CA VAL A 48 -10.38 -4.39 7.46
C VAL A 48 -10.42 -5.87 7.09
N MET A 49 -11.61 -6.47 7.19
CA MET A 49 -11.85 -7.85 6.77
C MET A 49 -11.81 -7.95 5.25
N ARG A 50 -10.84 -8.69 4.72
CA ARG A 50 -10.69 -8.97 3.28
C ARG A 50 -10.11 -10.38 3.08
N PRO A 51 -10.22 -10.96 1.88
CA PRO A 51 -9.38 -12.08 1.49
C PRO A 51 -7.90 -11.69 1.63
N VAL A 52 -7.16 -12.44 2.42
CA VAL A 52 -5.71 -12.23 2.61
C VAL A 52 -4.96 -13.14 1.65
N ASP A 53 -4.26 -12.54 0.70
CA ASP A 53 -3.24 -13.21 -0.09
C ASP A 53 -1.88 -12.72 0.39
N VAL A 54 -1.19 -13.55 1.17
CA VAL A 54 0.09 -13.19 1.78
C VAL A 54 1.15 -12.89 0.71
N LYS A 55 1.09 -13.54 -0.45
CA LYS A 55 2.07 -13.31 -1.53
C LYS A 55 1.84 -11.97 -2.19
N ASP A 56 0.58 -11.64 -2.49
CA ASP A 56 0.21 -10.36 -3.07
C ASP A 56 0.48 -9.20 -2.09
N ASP A 57 0.12 -9.38 -0.82
CA ASP A 57 0.40 -8.41 0.24
C ASP A 57 1.91 -8.18 0.40
N GLN A 58 2.71 -9.25 0.36
CA GLN A 58 4.16 -9.17 0.46
C GLN A 58 4.76 -8.49 -0.78
N SER A 59 4.31 -8.83 -1.98
CA SER A 59 4.78 -8.25 -3.24
C SER A 59 4.48 -6.74 -3.30
N SER A 60 3.25 -6.35 -2.94
CA SER A 60 2.81 -4.96 -2.93
C SER A 60 3.30 -4.17 -1.70
N GLY A 61 3.88 -4.85 -0.71
CA GLY A 61 4.31 -4.25 0.56
C GLY A 61 3.17 -3.84 1.49
N LEU A 62 1.94 -4.32 1.30
CA LEU A 62 0.76 -3.95 2.08
C LEU A 62 0.85 -4.39 3.56
N VAL A 63 1.44 -3.55 4.41
CA VAL A 63 1.70 -3.93 5.81
C VAL A 63 0.47 -3.88 6.71
N PHE A 64 -0.48 -2.96 6.47
CA PHE A 64 -1.78 -3.01 7.13
C PHE A 64 -2.85 -2.21 6.41
N TRP A 65 -4.09 -2.67 6.58
CA TRP A 65 -5.31 -1.96 6.22
C TRP A 65 -6.24 -1.92 7.43
N ILE A 66 -6.41 -0.73 8.00
CA ILE A 66 -7.20 -0.51 9.21
C ILE A 66 -8.26 0.57 8.99
N ARG A 67 -9.35 0.50 9.76
CA ARG A 67 -10.50 1.40 9.68
C ARG A 67 -10.90 1.91 11.05
N ASN A 68 -11.19 3.20 11.13
CA ASN A 68 -11.93 3.82 12.23
C ASN A 68 -13.37 4.09 11.77
N ALA A 69 -14.31 3.29 12.28
CA ALA A 69 -15.71 3.41 11.90
C ALA A 69 -16.39 4.67 12.47
N VAL A 70 -15.89 5.20 13.59
CA VAL A 70 -16.45 6.40 14.24
C VAL A 70 -16.09 7.65 13.46
N ASP A 71 -14.80 7.79 13.12
CA ASP A 71 -14.28 8.94 12.38
C ASP A 71 -14.47 8.80 10.86
N LYS A 72 -14.97 7.64 10.39
CA LYS A 72 -15.16 7.31 8.97
C LYS A 72 -13.86 7.44 8.17
N LYS A 73 -12.81 6.79 8.66
CA LYS A 73 -11.46 6.84 8.08
C LYS A 73 -10.88 5.46 7.86
N GLU A 74 -10.07 5.34 6.82
CA GLU A 74 -9.27 4.14 6.52
C GLU A 74 -7.82 4.52 6.30
N ILE A 75 -6.91 3.63 6.71
CA ILE A 75 -5.49 3.72 6.38
C ILE A 75 -5.12 2.43 5.64
N ILE A 76 -4.57 2.60 4.45
CA ILE A 76 -3.84 1.55 3.72
C ILE A 76 -2.38 1.99 3.69
N LEU A 77 -1.51 1.23 4.36
CA LEU A 77 -0.09 1.51 4.41
C LEU A 77 0.68 0.41 3.69
N HIS A 78 1.50 0.82 2.73
CA HIS A 78 2.48 0.00 2.05
C HIS A 78 3.89 0.38 2.49
N THR A 79 4.69 -0.61 2.88
CA THR A 79 6.14 -0.43 3.00
C THR A 79 6.74 -0.46 1.60
N GLY A 80 7.67 0.46 1.32
CA GLY A 80 8.31 0.59 0.01
C GLY A 80 9.80 0.24 0.05
N SER A 81 10.31 -0.21 -1.08
CA SER A 81 11.73 -0.23 -1.45
C SER A 81 11.82 -0.18 -2.97
N PHE A 82 12.93 0.34 -3.50
CA PHE A 82 13.12 0.40 -4.95
C PHE A 82 13.08 -1.01 -5.56
N GLU A 83 13.77 -1.98 -4.95
CA GLU A 83 13.79 -3.37 -5.36
C GLU A 83 12.40 -4.03 -5.23
N GLY A 84 11.63 -3.69 -4.20
CA GLY A 84 10.25 -4.13 -4.03
C GLY A 84 9.34 -3.60 -5.14
N PHE A 85 9.52 -2.35 -5.55
CA PHE A 85 8.80 -1.78 -6.70
C PHE A 85 9.19 -2.47 -8.02
N VAL A 86 10.48 -2.74 -8.25
CA VAL A 86 10.94 -3.51 -9.42
C VAL A 86 10.31 -4.90 -9.44
N HIS A 87 10.30 -5.58 -8.29
CA HIS A 87 9.67 -6.90 -8.15
C HIS A 87 8.18 -6.85 -8.46
N GLN A 88 7.43 -5.91 -7.87
CA GLN A 88 6.00 -5.74 -8.14
C GLN A 88 5.75 -5.48 -9.64
N TYR A 89 6.55 -4.61 -10.25
CA TYR A 89 6.43 -4.30 -11.68
C TYR A 89 6.68 -5.53 -12.56
N MET A 90 7.61 -6.42 -12.18
CA MET A 90 7.81 -7.70 -12.85
C MET A 90 6.64 -8.66 -12.66
N VAL A 91 6.04 -8.71 -11.46
CA VAL A 91 4.87 -9.55 -11.19
C VAL A 91 3.68 -9.10 -12.03
N ASP A 92 3.42 -7.79 -12.07
CA ASP A 92 2.30 -7.20 -12.83
C ASP A 92 2.48 -7.33 -14.35
N ASN A 93 3.73 -7.43 -14.81
CA ASN A 93 4.09 -7.57 -16.22
C ASN A 93 4.79 -8.91 -16.51
N GLY A 94 4.37 -9.95 -15.78
CA GLY A 94 4.80 -11.32 -16.01
C GLY A 94 4.39 -11.81 -17.41
N GLY A 95 5.20 -12.72 -17.96
CA GLY A 95 4.88 -13.35 -19.24
C GLY A 95 3.64 -14.24 -19.15
N TYR A 96 2.98 -14.43 -20.29
CA TYR A 96 1.81 -15.30 -20.39
C TYR A 96 2.19 -16.75 -20.68
N THR A 97 1.44 -17.70 -20.10
CA THR A 97 1.50 -19.10 -20.51
C THR A 97 0.87 -19.31 -21.88
N ASP A 98 1.19 -20.43 -22.54
CA ASP A 98 0.55 -20.80 -23.81
C ASP A 98 -0.97 -20.93 -23.65
N GLU A 99 -1.43 -21.46 -22.50
CA GLU A 99 -2.85 -21.55 -22.19
C GLU A 99 -3.53 -20.17 -22.05
N GLU A 100 -2.87 -19.21 -21.40
CA GLU A 100 -3.36 -17.83 -21.27
C GLU A 100 -3.43 -17.14 -22.63
N VAL A 101 -2.40 -17.28 -23.46
CA VAL A 101 -2.36 -16.74 -24.83
C VAL A 101 -3.52 -17.30 -25.67
N GLU A 102 -3.77 -18.61 -25.59
CA GLU A 102 -4.90 -19.23 -26.28
C GLU A 102 -6.25 -18.71 -25.76
N GLN A 103 -6.37 -18.51 -24.45
CA GLN A 103 -7.61 -18.02 -23.83
C GLN A 103 -7.89 -16.57 -24.26
N PHE A 104 -6.87 -15.70 -24.28
CA PHE A 104 -7.02 -14.33 -24.75
C PHE A 104 -7.46 -14.24 -26.22
N ALA A 105 -6.92 -15.12 -27.06
CA ALA A 105 -7.32 -15.20 -28.46
C ALA A 105 -8.80 -15.63 -28.60
N LYS A 106 -9.26 -16.58 -27.79
CA LYS A 106 -10.64 -17.08 -27.82
C LYS A 106 -11.65 -16.07 -27.27
N ASP A 107 -11.35 -15.46 -26.13
CA ASP A 107 -12.29 -14.62 -25.40
C ASP A 107 -12.33 -13.17 -25.91
N PHE A 108 -11.17 -12.65 -26.32
CA PHE A 108 -11.01 -11.22 -26.64
C PHE A 108 -10.51 -10.94 -28.05
N ASN A 109 -10.24 -11.98 -28.86
CA ASN A 109 -9.58 -11.85 -30.18
C ASN A 109 -8.28 -11.02 -30.09
N TYR A 110 -7.55 -11.20 -28.98
CA TYR A 110 -6.30 -10.53 -28.69
C TYR A 110 -5.14 -11.52 -28.76
N HIS A 111 -4.06 -11.12 -29.43
CA HIS A 111 -2.86 -11.90 -29.59
C HIS A 111 -1.68 -11.14 -29.00
N PRO A 112 -1.21 -11.50 -27.79
CA PRO A 112 -0.03 -10.89 -27.19
C PRO A 112 1.17 -10.97 -28.13
N SER A 113 1.96 -9.90 -28.18
CA SER A 113 3.26 -9.86 -28.84
C SER A 113 4.26 -10.79 -28.16
N GLU A 114 5.35 -11.14 -28.85
CA GLU A 114 6.41 -11.96 -28.24
C GLU A 114 7.05 -11.32 -27.01
N ALA A 115 7.06 -9.97 -26.93
CA ALA A 115 7.51 -9.25 -25.75
C ALA A 115 6.56 -9.46 -24.56
N GLU A 116 5.25 -9.34 -24.78
CA GLU A 116 4.22 -9.55 -23.75
C GLU A 116 4.19 -11.02 -23.29
N LYS A 117 4.38 -11.99 -24.20
CA LYS A 117 4.49 -13.41 -23.81
C LYS A 117 5.70 -13.69 -22.93
N ARG A 118 6.84 -13.04 -23.21
CA ARG A 118 8.06 -13.21 -22.41
C ARG A 118 7.94 -12.54 -21.04
N GLY A 119 7.20 -11.45 -20.94
CA GLY A 119 7.21 -10.56 -19.78
C GLY A 119 8.51 -9.77 -19.66
N LEU A 120 8.57 -8.90 -18.64
CA LEU A 120 9.75 -8.08 -18.36
C LEU A 120 10.91 -8.87 -17.77
N THR A 121 12.14 -8.54 -18.18
CA THR A 121 13.32 -8.90 -17.37
C THR A 121 13.50 -7.94 -16.19
N TRP A 122 14.33 -8.35 -15.22
CA TRP A 122 14.74 -7.47 -14.13
C TRP A 122 15.37 -6.17 -14.64
N ASP A 123 16.31 -6.23 -15.58
CA ASP A 123 16.98 -5.04 -16.11
C ASP A 123 16.01 -4.06 -16.80
N GLU A 124 15.00 -4.58 -17.49
CA GLU A 124 13.94 -3.78 -18.11
C GLU A 124 13.07 -3.12 -17.04
N ALA A 125 12.62 -3.90 -16.06
CA ALA A 125 11.81 -3.40 -14.94
C ALA A 125 12.57 -2.37 -14.10
N GLU A 126 13.85 -2.59 -13.82
CA GLU A 126 14.70 -1.66 -13.07
C GLU A 126 14.84 -0.32 -13.79
N LYS A 127 15.07 -0.37 -15.12
CA LYS A 127 15.19 0.84 -15.94
C LYS A 127 13.91 1.67 -15.90
N ASP A 128 12.75 1.03 -16.02
CA ASP A 128 11.46 1.72 -15.99
C ASP A 128 11.12 2.21 -14.58
N ALA A 129 11.39 1.41 -13.55
CA ALA A 129 11.20 1.78 -12.16
C ALA A 129 11.99 3.04 -11.78
N ARG A 130 13.20 3.24 -12.30
CA ARG A 130 14.00 4.47 -12.04
C ARG A 130 13.30 5.76 -12.49
N LEU A 131 12.34 5.67 -13.40
CA LEU A 131 11.58 6.83 -13.90
C LEU A 131 10.32 7.12 -13.09
N MET A 132 9.82 6.15 -12.34
CA MET A 132 8.50 6.19 -11.70
C MET A 132 8.54 6.03 -10.18
N TYR A 133 9.63 5.45 -9.65
CA TYR A 133 9.73 5.15 -8.24
C TYR A 133 9.86 6.43 -7.42
N GLU A 134 8.96 6.56 -6.45
CA GLU A 134 9.02 7.54 -5.39
C GLU A 134 9.18 6.80 -4.06
N ASP A 135 10.11 7.25 -3.23
CA ASP A 135 10.35 6.65 -1.90
C ASP A 135 9.23 6.96 -0.90
N PHE A 136 8.39 7.93 -1.24
CA PHE A 136 7.27 8.38 -0.45
C PHE A 136 6.14 8.87 -1.36
N LEU A 137 4.97 8.26 -1.24
CA LEU A 137 3.75 8.67 -1.93
C LEU A 137 2.59 8.65 -0.94
N VAL A 138 1.82 9.74 -0.89
CA VAL A 138 0.65 9.82 -0.02
C VAL A 138 -0.47 10.64 -0.62
N TRP A 139 -1.69 10.16 -0.48
CA TRP A 139 -2.89 10.93 -0.76
C TRP A 139 -4.07 10.41 0.06
N VAL A 140 -5.11 11.22 0.13
CA VAL A 140 -6.40 10.84 0.68
C VAL A 140 -7.45 10.91 -0.42
N GLU A 141 -8.20 9.83 -0.57
CA GLU A 141 -9.32 9.71 -1.49
C GLU A 141 -10.66 9.59 -0.75
N ASP A 142 -11.75 9.89 -1.46
CA ASP A 142 -13.08 9.51 -1.00
C ASP A 142 -13.32 8.05 -1.41
N ALA A 143 -13.74 7.23 -0.45
CA ALA A 143 -14.07 5.84 -0.67
C ALA A 143 -15.42 5.51 -0.03
N ILE A 144 -15.95 4.33 -0.39
CA ILE A 144 -17.17 3.78 0.20
C ILE A 144 -16.82 2.40 0.73
N TYR A 145 -17.24 2.09 1.95
CA TYR A 145 -17.26 0.71 2.44
C TYR A 145 -18.69 0.26 2.74
N PHE A 146 -18.93 -1.03 2.55
CA PHE A 146 -20.21 -1.64 2.89
C PHE A 146 -20.20 -2.10 4.36
N HIS A 147 -21.04 -1.50 5.19
CA HIS A 147 -21.27 -1.92 6.56
C HIS A 147 -22.36 -2.98 6.60
N HIS A 148 -22.01 -4.23 6.89
CA HIS A 148 -22.98 -5.30 7.06
C HIS A 148 -23.91 -5.03 8.23
N ASP A 149 -25.21 -5.00 7.95
CA ASP A 149 -26.28 -4.84 8.93
C ASP A 149 -27.43 -5.77 8.51
N ALA A 150 -27.60 -6.85 9.27
CA ALA A 150 -28.63 -7.86 8.98
C ALA A 150 -30.06 -7.33 9.17
N SER A 151 -30.24 -6.17 9.81
CA SER A 151 -31.53 -5.50 9.93
C SER A 151 -31.87 -4.62 8.72
N HIS A 152 -30.88 -4.32 7.86
CA HIS A 152 -31.09 -3.55 6.64
C HIS A 152 -31.60 -4.48 5.50
N PRO A 153 -32.60 -4.06 4.69
CA PRO A 153 -33.18 -4.91 3.63
C PRO A 153 -32.17 -5.43 2.59
N GLU A 154 -31.06 -4.72 2.41
CA GLU A 154 -30.00 -5.07 1.45
C GLU A 154 -28.81 -5.81 2.11
N GLY A 155 -28.93 -6.16 3.40
CA GLY A 155 -27.87 -6.84 4.16
C GLY A 155 -26.75 -5.92 4.67
N GLY A 156 -26.89 -4.61 4.48
CA GLY A 156 -25.97 -3.58 4.96
C GLY A 156 -26.20 -2.22 4.32
N VAL A 157 -25.34 -1.26 4.63
CA VAL A 157 -25.38 0.12 4.14
C VAL A 157 -24.02 0.58 3.62
N GLU A 158 -24.03 1.38 2.57
CA GLU A 158 -22.84 2.08 2.09
C GLU A 158 -22.47 3.24 3.01
N VAL A 159 -21.23 3.27 3.47
CA VAL A 159 -20.71 4.30 4.36
C VAL A 159 -19.55 5.02 3.68
N PRO A 160 -19.67 6.33 3.41
CA PRO A 160 -18.57 7.11 2.86
C PRO A 160 -17.48 7.27 3.91
N VAL A 161 -16.22 7.12 3.48
CA VAL A 161 -15.02 7.27 4.31
C VAL A 161 -13.95 8.03 3.55
N GLU A 162 -13.06 8.69 4.30
CA GLU A 162 -11.80 9.18 3.76
C GLU A 162 -10.73 8.10 3.93
N ARG A 163 -10.05 7.73 2.85
CA ARG A 163 -9.01 6.71 2.88
C ARG A 163 -7.65 7.33 2.60
N LEU A 164 -6.73 7.18 3.54
CA LEU A 164 -5.31 7.44 3.34
C LEU A 164 -4.68 6.26 2.60
N ILE A 165 -4.09 6.52 1.44
CA ILE A 165 -3.14 5.61 0.80
C ILE A 165 -1.76 6.18 1.04
N LEU A 166 -0.91 5.40 1.71
CA LEU A 166 0.45 5.79 2.07
C LEU A 166 1.41 4.69 1.67
N THR A 167 2.36 5.00 0.78
CA THR A 167 3.52 4.16 0.46
C THR A 167 4.77 4.88 0.92
N SER A 168 5.62 4.23 1.70
CA SER A 168 6.84 4.85 2.21
C SER A 168 7.94 3.83 2.42
N GLU A 169 9.16 4.20 2.06
CA GLU A 169 10.36 3.55 2.59
C GLU A 169 10.47 3.76 4.11
N ILE A 170 11.14 2.81 4.77
CA ILE A 170 11.69 3.01 6.11
C ILE A 170 13.07 3.64 5.92
N SER A 171 13.11 4.97 5.84
CA SER A 171 14.36 5.71 5.58
C SER A 171 14.35 7.07 6.26
N GLU A 172 15.54 7.63 6.49
CA GLU A 172 15.71 8.96 7.11
C GLU A 172 14.99 10.08 6.34
N ARG A 173 14.75 9.88 5.04
CA ARG A 173 14.07 10.85 4.17
C ARG A 173 12.55 10.67 4.18
N ALA A 174 12.07 9.44 3.99
CA ALA A 174 10.64 9.17 3.79
C ALA A 174 9.86 9.06 5.11
N GLU A 175 10.45 8.50 6.15
CA GLU A 175 9.76 8.25 7.42
C GLU A 175 9.23 9.52 8.11
N PRO A 176 9.97 10.65 8.16
CA PRO A 176 9.41 11.88 8.72
C PRO A 176 8.18 12.38 7.95
N LEU A 177 8.13 12.15 6.63
CA LEU A 177 6.98 12.50 5.79
C LEU A 177 5.79 11.59 6.06
N ALA A 178 6.01 10.28 6.17
CA ALA A 178 4.99 9.30 6.56
C ALA A 178 4.42 9.59 7.94
N THR A 179 5.28 9.87 8.91
CA THR A 179 4.91 10.31 10.25
C THR A 179 4.01 11.54 10.18
N ARG A 180 4.43 12.56 9.43
CA ARG A 180 3.67 13.80 9.28
C ARG A 180 2.31 13.58 8.60
N ALA A 181 2.24 12.73 7.59
CA ALA A 181 0.98 12.40 6.92
C ALA A 181 0.00 11.69 7.86
N LEU A 182 0.49 10.72 8.63
CA LEU A 182 -0.31 10.02 9.64
C LEU A 182 -0.79 10.99 10.73
N GLU A 183 0.07 11.86 11.26
CA GLU A 183 -0.33 12.89 12.24
C GLU A 183 -1.46 13.80 11.71
N LEU A 184 -1.38 14.22 10.46
CA LEU A 184 -2.41 15.06 9.83
C LEU A 184 -3.70 14.27 9.60
N PHE A 185 -3.59 13.03 9.16
CA PHE A 185 -4.74 12.17 8.88
C PHE A 185 -5.52 11.80 10.15
N LEU A 186 -4.81 11.47 11.23
CA LEU A 186 -5.37 11.03 12.51
C LEU A 186 -6.08 12.15 13.30
N GLN A 187 -5.88 13.42 12.96
CA GLN A 187 -6.64 14.53 13.56
C GLN A 187 -8.15 14.36 13.32
N LYS A 188 -8.97 14.71 14.32
CA LYS A 188 -10.44 14.64 14.22
C LYS A 188 -10.97 15.52 13.07
N GLY A 189 -12.08 15.08 12.48
CA GLY A 189 -12.72 15.76 11.35
C GLY A 189 -12.09 15.42 9.98
N PRO A 190 -12.61 16.01 8.90
CA PRO A 190 -12.19 15.71 7.52
C PRO A 190 -10.69 15.89 7.32
N ALA A 191 -10.02 14.92 6.72
CA ALA A 191 -8.58 14.85 6.53
C ALA A 191 -8.16 15.09 5.08
N LYS A 192 -9.05 14.88 4.09
CA LYS A 192 -8.68 14.89 2.68
C LYS A 192 -7.95 16.16 2.26
N GLU A 193 -8.60 17.30 2.42
CA GLU A 193 -8.00 18.60 2.08
C GLU A 193 -6.76 18.90 2.91
N ARG A 194 -6.74 18.49 4.18
CA ARG A 194 -5.63 18.79 5.11
C ARG A 194 -4.36 18.03 4.72
N VAL A 195 -4.48 16.75 4.38
CA VAL A 195 -3.33 15.92 3.97
C VAL A 195 -2.92 16.28 2.54
N ASN A 196 -3.86 16.30 1.59
CA ASN A 196 -3.55 16.54 0.18
C ASN A 196 -2.95 17.93 -0.05
N ARG A 197 -3.37 18.97 0.70
CA ARG A 197 -2.73 20.30 0.57
C ARG A 197 -1.25 20.33 0.95
N VAL A 198 -0.80 19.41 1.82
CA VAL A 198 0.60 19.36 2.26
C VAL A 198 1.45 18.52 1.30
N PHE A 199 0.88 17.48 0.71
CA PHE A 199 1.65 16.47 -0.04
C PHE A 199 1.31 16.37 -1.52
N SER A 200 0.16 16.89 -1.98
CA SER A 200 -0.09 17.04 -3.40
C SER A 200 0.76 18.22 -3.88
N SER A 201 1.84 17.91 -4.60
CA SER A 201 2.46 18.86 -5.51
C SER A 201 1.37 19.34 -6.47
N ASP A 202 1.23 20.66 -6.58
CA ASP A 202 0.46 21.27 -7.65
C ASP A 202 1.02 20.69 -8.98
N PRO A 203 0.21 20.08 -9.87
CA PRO A 203 0.70 19.56 -11.15
C PRO A 203 1.27 20.63 -12.10
N GLN A 204 1.43 21.88 -11.63
CA GLN A 204 1.86 23.06 -12.39
C GLN A 204 2.98 23.89 -11.73
N ALA A 205 3.75 23.35 -10.77
CA ALA A 205 4.92 24.05 -10.21
C ALA A 205 6.23 23.71 -10.94
#